data_AF-A0A7Y1XTU3-F1
#
_entry.id   AF-A0A7Y1XTU3-F1
#
_cell.length_a   1.000
_cell.length_b   1.000
_cell.length_c   1.000
_cell.angle_alpha   90.00
_cell.angle_beta   90.00
_cell.angle_gamma   90.00
#
_symmetry.space_group_name_H-M   'P 1'
#
loop_
_entity.id
_entity.type
_entity.pdbx_description
1 polymer ?
#
loop_
_entity_poly.entity_id
_entity_poly.type
_entity_poly.pdbx_seq_one_letter_code
_entity_poly.pdbx_strand_id
1 'polypeptide(L)' 'FIKPSELEEWSRHAGLVLRDSIGMHFNPVTQEYSLGRNVDVNYLMYFSRPDDE' A
#
# COMPACT_ATOMS: atom_id res chain seq x y z
N PHE A 1 5.90 -4.89 12.66
CA PHE A 1 5.04 -4.27 11.63
C PHE A 1 5.78 -3.05 11.14
N ILE A 2 6.10 -2.99 9.85
CA ILE A 2 6.68 -1.79 9.24
C ILE A 2 5.53 -0.80 9.09
N LYS A 3 5.69 0.44 9.50
CA LYS A 3 4.67 1.46 9.28
C LYS A 3 4.67 1.87 7.81
N PRO A 4 3.50 2.18 7.23
CA PRO A 4 3.39 2.81 5.91
C PRO A 4 4.42 3.93 5.67
N SER A 5 4.61 4.80 6.67
CA SER A 5 5.56 5.91 6.61
C SER A 5 7.02 5.49 6.49
N GLU A 6 7.42 4.38 7.15
CA GLU A 6 8.80 3.88 7.09
C GLU A 6 9.10 3.30 5.70
N LEU A 7 8.15 2.56 5.12
CA LEU A 7 8.30 2.03 3.77
C LEU A 7 8.33 3.13 2.72
N GLU A 8 7.51 4.18 2.89
CA GLU A 8 7.52 5.34 2.01
C GLU A 8 8.87 6.07 2.05
N GLU A 9 9.44 6.28 3.25
CA GLU A 9 10.76 6.90 3.41
C GLU A 9 11.85 6.10 2.68
N TRP A 10 11.90 4.78 2.87
CA TRP A 10 12.85 3.91 2.17
C TRP A 10 12.66 3.93 0.65
N SER A 11 11.41 4.01 0.19
CA SER A 11 11.09 4.09 -1.24
C SER A 11 11.59 5.39 -1.86
N ARG A 12 11.47 6.53 -1.15
CA ARG A 12 12.05 7.81 -1.57
C ARG A 12 13.58 7.72 -1.68
N HIS A 13 14.24 7.09 -0.71
CA HIS A 13 15.69 6.85 -0.77
C HIS A 13 16.11 5.95 -1.94
N ALA A 14 15.25 5.03 -2.36
CA ALA A 14 15.45 4.16 -3.52
C ALA A 14 15.10 4.84 -4.87
N GLY A 15 14.67 6.10 -4.86
CA GLY A 15 14.25 6.82 -6.07
C GLY A 15 12.91 6.36 -6.64
N LEU A 16 12.05 5.77 -5.80
CA LEU A 16 10.71 5.32 -6.17
C LEU A 16 9.65 6.29 -5.65
N VAL A 17 8.55 6.41 -6.38
CA VAL A 17 7.41 7.28 -6.06
C VAL A 17 6.20 6.41 -5.72
N LEU A 18 5.54 6.72 -4.60
CA LEU A 18 4.26 6.09 -4.24
C LEU A 18 3.18 6.54 -5.22
N ARG A 19 2.58 5.59 -5.93
CA ARG A 19 1.52 5.84 -6.91
C ARG A 19 0.14 5.54 -6.34
N ASP A 20 0.02 4.44 -5.60
CA ASP A 20 -1.24 4.09 -4.93
C ASP A 20 -1.00 3.26 -3.67
N SER A 21 -1.96 3.30 -2.76
CA SER A 21 -1.97 2.47 -1.55
C SER A 21 -3.39 2.03 -1.23
N ILE A 22 -3.54 0.75 -0.94
CA ILE A 22 -4.82 0.12 -0.63
C ILE A 22 -4.67 -0.86 0.52
N GLY A 23 -5.71 -1.02 1.31
CA GLY A 23 -5.83 -2.09 2.29
C GLY A 23 -6.68 -3.24 1.77
N MET A 24 -6.55 -4.36 2.43
CA MET A 24 -7.37 -5.54 2.24
C MET A 24 -8.31 -5.71 3.44
N HIS A 25 -9.59 -5.88 3.14
CA HIS A 25 -10.63 -6.12 4.13
C HIS A 25 -11.20 -7.51 3.94
N PHE A 26 -11.36 -8.22 5.06
CA PHE A 26 -12.11 -9.46 5.09
C PHE A 26 -13.52 -9.20 5.60
N ASN A 27 -14.53 -9.60 4.82
CA ASN A 27 -15.90 -9.59 5.26
C ASN A 27 -16.22 -10.95 5.91
N PRO A 28 -16.40 -11.04 7.25
CA PRO A 28 -16.66 -12.32 7.90
C PRO A 28 -18.04 -12.91 7.57
N VAL A 29 -18.99 -12.10 7.08
CA VAL A 29 -20.35 -12.55 6.75
C VAL A 29 -20.37 -13.24 5.39
N THR A 30 -19.75 -12.63 4.38
CA THR A 30 -19.67 -13.24 3.04
C THR A 30 -18.43 -14.11 2.85
N GLN A 31 -17.49 -14.05 3.80
CA GLN A 31 -16.18 -14.70 3.76
C GLN A 31 -15.32 -14.28 2.56
N GLU A 32 -15.52 -13.06 2.08
CA GLU A 32 -14.82 -12.53 0.91
C GLU A 32 -13.75 -11.53 1.32
N TYR A 33 -12.67 -11.50 0.52
CA TYR A 33 -11.63 -10.49 0.60
C TYR A 33 -11.91 -9.42 -0.43
N SER A 34 -11.78 -8.16 -0.03
CA SER A 34 -11.95 -7.00 -0.89
C SER A 34 -10.80 -6.01 -0.68
N LEU A 35 -10.50 -5.25 -1.72
CA LEU A 35 -9.53 -4.17 -1.67
C LEU A 35 -10.26 -2.85 -1.42
N GLY A 36 -9.73 -2.04 -0.50
CA GLY A 36 -10.32 -0.75 -0.13
C GLY A 36 -9.24 0.27 0.21
N ARG A 37 -9.62 1.53 0.40
CA ARG A 37 -8.66 2.61 0.70
C ARG A 37 -8.15 2.62 2.15
N ASN A 38 -8.63 1.71 3.00
CA ASN A 38 -8.39 1.79 4.43
C ASN A 38 -7.20 0.92 4.82
N VAL A 39 -6.09 1.58 5.18
CA VAL A 39 -4.75 1.00 5.39
C VAL A 39 -4.37 0.87 6.87
N ASP A 40 -5.33 1.00 7.78
CA ASP A 40 -5.07 1.08 9.24
C ASP A 40 -4.45 -0.20 9.84
N VAL A 41 -4.72 -1.36 9.24
CA VAL A 41 -4.31 -2.67 9.78
C VAL A 41 -3.34 -3.40 8.84
N ASN A 42 -3.55 -3.29 7.53
CA ASN A 42 -2.69 -3.85 6.51
C ASN A 42 -2.64 -2.89 5.32
N TYR A 43 -1.60 -3.01 4.50
CA TYR A 43 -1.41 -2.14 3.36
C TYR A 43 -0.70 -2.88 2.23
N LEU A 44 -1.11 -2.54 1.00
CA LEU A 44 -0.46 -2.84 -0.26
C LEU A 44 -0.09 -1.49 -0.87
N MET A 45 1.18 -1.31 -1.21
CA MET A 45 1.69 -0.07 -1.79
C MET A 45 2.27 -0.34 -3.17
N TYR A 46 1.88 0.48 -4.14
CA TYR A 46 2.41 0.45 -5.48
C TYR A 46 3.39 1.61 -5.65
N PHE A 47 4.63 1.26 -5.98
CA PHE A 47 5.70 2.21 -6.26
C PHE A 47 6.15 2.06 -7.72
N SER A 48 6.42 3.18 -8.37
CA SER A 48 7.01 3.21 -9.71
C SER A 48 8.24 4.11 -9.72
N ARG A 49 9.13 3.92 -10.70
CA ARG A 49 10.14 4.94 -10.99
C ARG A 49 9.48 6.17 -11.63
N PRO A 50 10.07 7.36 -11.47
CA PRO A 50 9.56 8.59 -12.09
C PRO A 50 9.51 8.53 -13.62
N ASP A 51 10.47 7.82 -14.24
CA ASP A 51 10.63 7.71 -15.70
C ASP A 51 9.85 6.56 -16.34
N ASP A 52 9.15 5.74 -15.55
CA ASP A 52 8.20 4.73 -16.02
C ASP A 52 6.82 5.41 -16.21
N GLU A 53 6.66 6.20 -17.28
CA GLU A 53 5.37 6.65 -17.83
C GLU A 53 5.41 6.70 -19.37
#